data_AF-A0A9E2NZT6-F1
#
_entry.id   AF-A0A9E2NZT6-F1
#
_cell.length_a   1.000
_cell.length_b   1.000
_cell.length_c   1.000
_cell.angle_alpha   90.00
_cell.angle_beta   90.00
_cell.angle_gamma   90.00
#
_symmetry.space_group_name_H-M   'P 1'
#
loop_
_entity.id
_entity.type
_entity.pdbx_description
1 polymer ?
#
loop_
_entity_poly.entity_id
_entity_poly.type
_entity_poly.pdbx_seq_one_letter_code
_entity_poly.pdbx_strand_id
1 'polypeptide(L)'
;MIVPIVLFIVFFLSAGIITVFLFSILIPAIRRINEETVNENFLLNKNEFKMAEDETVHLKDSGMRAVVLCNHGKIGGAGSIAYSGPKDCRIYFSQFETNSDCFQQCLGFGSCVSVCPQKAIKLVNETAVIQDGCIGCGACVDLCPKKIIKLVPVAEVVRIIPCGNTVGETACTGYKSERKEEIPQKQTSKLAKVCYNMFYKN
;
A
#
# COMPACT_ATOMS: atom_id res chain seq x y z
N MET A 1 -39.52 63.98 -11.78
CA MET A 1 -39.40 62.56 -11.31
C MET A 1 -38.95 61.60 -12.40
N ILE A 2 -39.22 61.84 -13.69
CA ILE A 2 -38.87 60.91 -14.79
C ILE A 2 -37.36 60.90 -15.11
N VAL A 3 -36.71 62.07 -15.14
CA VAL A 3 -35.27 62.21 -15.44
C VAL A 3 -34.34 61.33 -14.57
N PRO A 4 -34.46 61.30 -13.23
CA PRO A 4 -33.59 60.46 -12.41
C PRO A 4 -33.83 58.95 -12.64
N ILE A 5 -35.06 58.55 -12.96
CA ILE A 5 -35.38 57.14 -13.25
C ILE A 5 -34.72 56.70 -14.55
N VAL A 6 -34.79 57.54 -15.60
CA VAL A 6 -34.13 57.25 -16.88
C VAL A 6 -32.62 57.18 -16.74
N LEU A 7 -32.01 58.11 -15.98
CA LEU A 7 -30.57 58.09 -15.72
C LEU A 7 -30.14 56.84 -14.93
N PHE A 8 -30.94 56.42 -13.95
CA PHE A 8 -30.69 55.20 -13.20
C PHE A 8 -30.73 53.97 -14.12
N ILE A 9 -31.75 53.84 -14.97
CA ILE A 9 -31.85 52.70 -15.90
C ILE A 9 -30.68 52.66 -16.88
N VAL A 10 -30.30 53.81 -17.46
CA VAL A 10 -29.14 53.89 -18.37
C VAL A 10 -27.84 53.52 -17.66
N PHE A 11 -27.68 53.92 -16.40
CA PHE A 11 -26.53 53.54 -15.58
C PHE A 11 -26.44 52.02 -15.38
N PHE A 12 -27.54 51.35 -14.99
CA PHE A 12 -27.53 49.89 -14.80
C PHE A 12 -27.33 49.11 -16.10
N LEU A 13 -27.91 49.57 -17.21
CA LEU A 13 -27.71 48.93 -18.51
C LEU A 13 -26.26 49.07 -18.98
N SER A 14 -25.66 50.26 -18.84
CA SER A 14 -24.25 50.48 -19.20
C SER A 14 -23.30 49.70 -18.29
N ALA A 15 -23.53 49.67 -16.97
CA ALA A 15 -22.74 48.90 -16.02
C ALA A 15 -22.85 47.38 -16.26
N GLY A 16 -24.04 46.88 -16.62
CA GLY A 16 -24.24 45.48 -16.99
C GLY A 16 -23.50 45.07 -18.27
N ILE A 17 -23.51 45.93 -19.29
CA ILE A 17 -22.77 45.69 -20.53
C ILE A 17 -21.26 45.71 -20.27
N ILE A 18 -20.77 46.66 -19.47
CA ILE A 18 -19.35 46.77 -19.11
C ILE A 18 -18.87 45.54 -18.33
N THR A 19 -19.67 45.03 -17.38
CA THR A 19 -19.30 43.83 -16.61
C THR A 19 -19.23 42.59 -17.50
N VAL A 20 -20.22 42.36 -18.37
CA VAL A 20 -20.19 41.23 -19.32
C VAL A 20 -19.00 41.33 -20.26
N PHE A 21 -18.70 42.52 -20.79
CA PHE A 21 -17.57 42.72 -21.71
C PHE A 21 -16.22 42.50 -21.01
N LEU A 22 -16.08 42.99 -19.77
CA LEU A 22 -14.90 42.73 -18.95
C LEU A 22 -14.73 41.25 -18.65
N PHE A 23 -15.79 40.52 -18.26
CA PHE A 23 -15.67 39.08 -18.00
C PHE A 23 -15.40 38.27 -19.28
N SER A 24 -16.03 38.59 -20.41
CA SER A 24 -15.79 37.93 -21.69
C SER A 24 -14.38 38.14 -22.25
N ILE A 25 -13.69 39.22 -21.87
CA ILE A 25 -12.30 39.49 -22.26
C ILE A 25 -11.30 39.02 -21.20
N LEU A 26 -11.56 39.27 -19.91
CA LEU A 26 -10.67 38.86 -18.82
C LEU A 26 -10.59 37.34 -18.66
N ILE A 27 -11.71 36.61 -18.75
CA ILE A 27 -11.70 35.15 -18.57
C ILE A 27 -10.79 34.45 -19.60
N PRO A 28 -10.89 34.71 -20.92
CA PRO A 28 -9.97 34.10 -21.88
C PRO A 28 -8.53 34.63 -21.76
N ALA A 29 -8.32 35.89 -21.36
CA ALA A 29 -6.98 36.43 -21.12
C ALA A 29 -6.28 35.77 -19.91
N ILE A 30 -6.99 35.55 -18.81
CA ILE A 30 -6.48 34.84 -17.62
C ILE A 30 -6.21 33.36 -17.96
N ARG A 31 -7.09 32.71 -18.75
CA ARG A 31 -6.84 31.33 -19.22
C ARG A 31 -5.55 31.22 -20.03
N ARG A 32 -5.24 32.17 -20.91
CA ARG A 32 -3.97 32.17 -21.67
C ARG A 32 -2.75 32.29 -20.77
N ILE A 33 -2.79 33.15 -19.75
CA ILE A 33 -1.67 33.30 -18.80
C ILE A 33 -1.46 32.01 -17.99
N ASN A 34 -2.54 31.34 -17.57
CA ASN A 34 -2.42 30.03 -16.90
C ASN A 34 -1.90 28.94 -17.84
N GLU A 35 -2.20 28.98 -19.13
CA GLU A 35 -1.72 28.00 -20.11
C GLU A 35 -0.23 28.18 -20.45
N GLU A 36 0.28 29.42 -20.52
CA GLU A 36 1.72 29.70 -20.64
C GLU A 36 2.48 29.39 -19.34
N THR A 37 1.95 29.73 -18.16
CA THR A 37 2.64 29.49 -16.88
C THR A 37 2.61 28.03 -16.43
N VAL A 38 1.62 27.23 -16.83
CA VAL A 38 1.64 25.76 -16.62
C VAL A 38 2.68 25.10 -17.54
N ASN A 39 2.93 25.64 -18.74
CA ASN A 39 3.91 25.09 -19.67
C ASN A 39 5.35 25.56 -19.37
N GLU A 40 5.54 26.79 -18.89
CA GLU A 40 6.86 27.29 -18.48
C GLU A 40 7.27 26.83 -17.06
N ASN A 41 6.33 26.62 -16.14
CA ASN A 41 6.66 25.98 -14.84
C ASN A 41 6.68 24.44 -14.91
N PHE A 42 6.36 23.85 -16.06
CA PHE A 42 6.72 22.47 -16.42
C PHE A 42 8.13 22.38 -17.04
N LEU A 43 8.90 23.47 -16.98
CA LEU A 43 10.35 23.46 -17.15
C LEU A 43 11.06 23.53 -15.79
N LEU A 44 10.66 22.66 -14.85
CA LEU A 44 11.67 21.99 -14.02
C LEU A 44 12.52 21.13 -14.96
N ASN A 45 13.40 21.85 -15.64
CA ASN A 45 14.71 21.46 -16.10
C ASN A 45 14.80 20.00 -16.55
N LYS A 46 14.67 19.75 -17.85
CA LYS A 46 14.95 18.44 -18.47
C LYS A 46 16.40 17.97 -18.27
N ASN A 47 17.28 18.84 -17.75
CA ASN A 47 18.65 18.51 -17.35
C ASN A 47 18.79 18.31 -15.81
N GLU A 48 17.74 18.58 -15.02
CA GLU A 48 17.48 17.95 -13.70
C GLU A 48 16.53 16.75 -13.84
N PHE A 49 15.79 16.60 -14.95
CA PHE A 49 15.11 15.36 -15.31
C PHE A 49 16.05 14.33 -15.93
N LYS A 50 17.26 14.74 -16.35
CA LYS A 50 18.42 13.84 -16.43
C LYS A 50 19.00 13.46 -15.05
N MET A 51 18.35 13.89 -13.97
CA MET A 51 18.63 13.50 -12.58
C MET A 51 17.34 13.19 -11.79
N ALA A 52 16.25 12.81 -12.48
CA ALA A 52 15.04 12.24 -11.88
C ALA A 52 14.61 10.92 -12.54
N GLU A 53 15.47 10.36 -13.39
CA GLU A 53 15.52 8.93 -13.77
C GLU A 53 16.92 8.36 -13.43
N ASP A 54 17.55 8.96 -12.42
CA ASP A 54 18.79 8.55 -11.76
C ASP A 54 18.66 8.83 -10.25
N GLU A 55 17.57 8.33 -9.68
CA GLU A 55 17.65 7.71 -8.38
C GLU A 55 16.81 6.44 -8.50
N THR A 56 17.31 5.49 -9.31
CA THR A 56 17.23 4.12 -8.82
C THR A 56 18.03 4.13 -7.52
N VAL A 57 17.34 4.53 -6.44
CA VAL A 57 17.48 3.91 -5.14
C VAL A 57 17.81 2.49 -5.50
N HIS A 58 19.03 2.07 -5.19
CA HIS A 58 19.30 0.68 -4.98
C HIS A 58 18.27 0.27 -3.93
N LEU A 59 17.07 -0.09 -4.37
CA LEU A 59 16.28 -1.12 -3.75
C LEU A 59 17.20 -2.30 -3.95
N LYS A 60 18.19 -2.39 -3.04
CA LYS A 60 18.54 -3.62 -2.38
C LYS A 60 17.19 -4.31 -2.26
N ASP A 61 16.91 -5.19 -3.21
CA ASP A 61 16.13 -6.37 -2.92
C ASP A 61 16.85 -6.84 -1.67
N SER A 62 16.30 -6.57 -0.49
CA SER A 62 17.02 -6.63 0.79
C SER A 62 17.44 -8.07 1.11
N GLY A 63 17.26 -8.94 0.13
CA GLY A 63 17.04 -10.33 0.24
C GLY A 63 15.89 -10.59 1.19
N MET A 64 15.02 -9.67 1.64
CA MET A 64 14.06 -9.97 2.71
C MET A 64 12.61 -10.05 2.22
N ARG A 65 11.86 -10.99 2.79
CA ARG A 65 10.43 -11.16 2.63
C ARG A 65 9.77 -11.31 3.98
N ALA A 66 8.58 -10.74 4.14
CA ALA A 66 7.78 -10.97 5.32
C ALA A 66 7.14 -12.37 5.28
N VAL A 67 7.11 -13.06 6.42
CA VAL A 67 6.47 -14.37 6.62
C VAL A 67 5.59 -14.31 7.87
N VAL A 68 4.45 -14.99 7.83
CA VAL A 68 3.49 -15.06 8.95
C VAL A 68 3.64 -16.40 9.65
N LEU A 69 4.16 -16.40 10.88
CA LEU A 69 4.46 -17.60 11.65
C LEU A 69 3.21 -18.22 12.29
N CYS A 70 2.17 -18.43 11.50
CA CYS A 70 0.88 -18.93 11.96
C CYS A 70 0.28 -19.90 10.94
N ASN A 71 0.07 -21.15 11.35
CA ASN A 71 -0.42 -22.23 10.48
C ASN A 71 -1.88 -22.58 10.78
N HIS A 72 -2.79 -21.60 10.70
CA HIS A 72 -4.24 -21.80 10.93
C HIS A 72 -4.92 -22.52 9.75
N GLY A 73 -4.35 -23.65 9.33
CA GLY A 73 -4.82 -24.41 8.19
C GLY A 73 -6.20 -25.06 8.39
N LYS A 74 -6.63 -25.37 9.63
CA LYS A 74 -7.87 -26.13 9.89
C LYS A 74 -8.57 -25.94 11.24
N ILE A 75 -8.05 -25.14 12.18
CA ILE A 75 -8.67 -24.97 13.51
C ILE A 75 -9.11 -23.51 13.62
N GLY A 76 -10.41 -23.30 13.83
CA GLY A 76 -11.11 -22.01 13.66
C GLY A 76 -10.36 -20.83 14.27
N GLY A 77 -10.30 -19.73 13.52
CA GLY A 77 -9.73 -18.46 13.97
C GLY A 77 -10.53 -17.86 15.12
N ALA A 78 -9.90 -16.89 15.78
CA ALA A 78 -10.46 -16.00 16.80
C ALA A 78 -11.70 -16.57 17.48
N GLY A 79 -11.51 -17.45 18.47
CA GLY A 79 -12.58 -18.21 19.11
C GLY A 79 -13.86 -17.41 19.23
N SER A 80 -14.86 -17.76 18.41
CA SER A 80 -16.31 -17.67 18.60
C SER A 80 -16.93 -16.42 19.26
N ILE A 81 -16.22 -15.31 19.46
CA ILE A 81 -16.81 -14.07 19.95
C ILE A 81 -17.26 -13.25 18.76
N ALA A 82 -18.57 -12.99 18.69
CA ALA A 82 -19.19 -12.15 17.70
C ALA A 82 -18.68 -10.70 17.86
N TYR A 83 -17.56 -10.39 17.22
CA TYR A 83 -17.01 -9.04 17.15
C TYR A 83 -17.56 -8.33 15.91
N SER A 84 -18.35 -7.28 16.14
CA SER A 84 -18.95 -6.43 15.10
C SER A 84 -18.24 -5.08 14.94
N GLY A 85 -17.09 -4.89 15.60
CA GLY A 85 -16.32 -3.64 15.55
C GLY A 85 -15.44 -3.50 14.29
N PRO A 86 -14.63 -2.42 14.20
CA PRO A 86 -13.73 -2.19 13.07
C PRO A 86 -12.74 -3.35 12.89
N LYS A 87 -12.49 -3.74 11.64
CA LYS A 87 -11.51 -4.77 11.28
C LYS A 87 -10.08 -4.24 11.45
N ASP A 88 -9.64 -4.18 12.71
CA ASP A 88 -8.29 -3.81 13.11
C ASP A 88 -7.81 -4.69 14.27
N CYS A 89 -6.75 -5.46 14.00
CA CYS A 89 -6.06 -6.30 14.98
C CYS A 89 -5.64 -5.53 16.23
N ARG A 90 -5.24 -4.25 16.12
CA ARG A 90 -4.77 -3.46 17.27
C ARG A 90 -5.90 -3.12 18.22
N ILE A 91 -7.05 -2.69 17.67
CA ILE A 91 -8.25 -2.37 18.44
C ILE A 91 -8.73 -3.63 19.16
N TYR A 92 -8.88 -4.72 18.41
CA TYR A 92 -9.31 -5.98 18.99
C TYR A 92 -8.37 -6.46 20.10
N PHE A 93 -7.05 -6.45 19.86
CA PHE A 93 -6.07 -6.90 20.85
C PHE A 93 -6.05 -6.05 22.13
N SER A 94 -6.34 -4.76 22.03
CA SER A 94 -6.41 -3.87 23.20
C SER A 94 -7.65 -4.04 24.08
N GLN A 95 -8.73 -4.59 23.53
CA GLN A 95 -10.04 -4.62 24.18
C GLN A 95 -10.48 -6.03 24.58
N PHE A 96 -10.01 -7.05 23.87
CA PHE A 96 -10.47 -8.42 24.03
C PHE A 96 -9.29 -9.33 24.37
N GLU A 97 -9.45 -10.07 25.46
CA GLU A 97 -8.63 -11.24 25.72
C GLU A 97 -8.97 -12.31 24.67
N THR A 98 -7.95 -12.80 23.96
CA THR A 98 -8.16 -13.88 23.00
C THR A 98 -8.45 -15.16 23.76
N ASN A 99 -9.67 -15.70 23.68
CA ASN A 99 -10.08 -17.01 24.22
C ASN A 99 -9.49 -18.18 23.41
N SER A 100 -8.20 -18.10 23.13
CA SER A 100 -7.47 -19.06 22.32
C SER A 100 -6.33 -19.63 23.13
N ASP A 101 -6.17 -20.94 23.08
CA ASP A 101 -5.04 -21.65 23.69
C ASP A 101 -3.68 -21.17 23.15
N CYS A 102 -3.66 -20.56 21.95
CA CYS A 102 -2.46 -20.01 21.34
C CYS A 102 -2.38 -18.49 21.50
N PHE A 103 -1.48 -18.02 22.36
CA PHE A 103 -1.23 -16.57 22.52
C PHE A 103 -0.74 -15.92 21.23
N GLN A 104 0.09 -16.62 20.46
CA GLN A 104 0.71 -16.15 19.20
C GLN A 104 -0.15 -16.49 17.97
N GLN A 105 -1.47 -16.48 18.11
CA GLN A 105 -2.37 -16.70 16.97
C GLN A 105 -2.58 -15.45 16.11
N CYS A 106 -2.87 -15.67 14.82
CA CYS A 106 -3.37 -14.60 13.96
C CYS A 106 -4.80 -14.23 14.38
N LEU A 107 -5.10 -12.93 14.44
CA LEU A 107 -6.44 -12.45 14.81
C LEU A 107 -7.40 -12.36 13.62
N GLY A 108 -6.89 -12.39 12.39
CA GLY A 108 -7.71 -12.36 11.19
C GLY A 108 -8.37 -11.03 10.82
N PHE A 109 -8.14 -9.94 11.56
CA PHE A 109 -8.75 -8.64 11.25
C PHE A 109 -8.03 -7.82 10.17
N GLY A 110 -6.83 -8.23 9.73
CA GLY A 110 -6.23 -7.70 8.50
C GLY A 110 -5.55 -6.33 8.59
N SER A 111 -5.12 -5.86 9.77
CA SER A 111 -4.32 -4.61 9.85
C SER A 111 -3.05 -4.67 8.98
N CYS A 112 -2.41 -5.85 8.88
CA CYS A 112 -1.26 -6.04 7.99
C CYS A 112 -1.63 -5.89 6.50
N VAL A 113 -2.86 -6.22 6.11
CA VAL A 113 -3.34 -6.05 4.74
C VAL A 113 -3.51 -4.57 4.42
N SER A 114 -4.09 -3.79 5.34
CA SER A 114 -4.36 -2.37 5.11
C SER A 114 -3.09 -1.52 5.01
N VAL A 115 -2.00 -1.92 5.67
CA VAL A 115 -0.73 -1.18 5.66
C VAL A 115 0.22 -1.59 4.54
N CYS A 116 -0.05 -2.69 3.82
CA CYS A 116 0.90 -3.20 2.83
C CYS A 116 0.89 -2.32 1.56
N PRO A 117 1.98 -1.59 1.25
CA PRO A 117 2.01 -0.71 0.07
C PRO A 117 1.93 -1.49 -1.24
N GLN A 118 2.45 -2.72 -1.25
CA GLN A 118 2.46 -3.61 -2.42
C GLN A 118 1.20 -4.47 -2.52
N LYS A 119 0.26 -4.37 -1.56
CA LYS A 119 -0.94 -5.22 -1.49
C LYS A 119 -0.63 -6.72 -1.59
N ALA A 120 0.55 -7.12 -1.10
CA ALA A 120 1.07 -8.49 -1.16
C ALA A 120 0.53 -9.39 -0.03
N ILE A 121 -0.42 -8.94 0.78
CA ILE A 121 -0.95 -9.71 1.92
C ILE A 121 -2.44 -9.94 1.70
N LYS A 122 -2.90 -11.18 1.88
CA LYS A 122 -4.32 -11.55 1.86
C LYS A 122 -4.70 -12.30 3.13
N LEU A 123 -5.97 -12.24 3.49
CA LEU A 123 -6.52 -13.10 4.53
C LEU A 123 -7.11 -14.35 3.87
N VAL A 124 -6.63 -15.53 4.27
CA VAL A 124 -7.14 -16.83 3.87
C VAL A 124 -7.50 -17.57 5.14
N ASN A 125 -8.77 -17.96 5.30
CA ASN A 125 -9.27 -18.58 6.53
C ASN A 125 -8.86 -17.79 7.79
N GLU A 126 -9.12 -16.48 7.80
CA GLU A 126 -8.80 -15.58 8.92
C GLU A 126 -7.31 -15.53 9.27
N THR A 127 -6.44 -15.96 8.36
CA THR A 127 -4.99 -15.96 8.54
C THR A 127 -4.32 -15.12 7.48
N ALA A 128 -3.40 -14.25 7.88
CA ALA A 128 -2.63 -13.46 6.94
C ALA A 128 -1.65 -14.38 6.17
N VAL A 129 -1.73 -14.34 4.85
CA VAL A 129 -0.85 -15.04 3.91
C VAL A 129 -0.16 -14.00 3.04
N ILE A 130 1.17 -14.09 2.96
CA ILE A 130 2.00 -13.16 2.21
C ILE A 130 2.30 -13.76 0.85
N GLN A 131 1.75 -13.13 -0.18
CA GLN A 131 1.91 -13.48 -1.59
C GLN A 131 3.15 -12.81 -2.19
N ASP A 132 3.37 -13.08 -3.46
CA ASP A 132 4.45 -12.47 -4.23
C ASP A 132 4.28 -10.96 -4.35
N GLY A 133 5.41 -10.26 -4.55
CA GLY A 133 5.46 -8.79 -4.53
C GLY A 133 5.76 -8.19 -3.16
N CYS A 134 6.03 -9.01 -2.13
CA CYS A 134 6.58 -8.50 -0.88
C CYS A 134 8.00 -7.94 -1.10
N ILE A 135 8.18 -6.65 -0.81
CA ILE A 135 9.48 -5.95 -0.90
C ILE A 135 10.27 -5.91 0.41
N GLY A 136 9.81 -6.64 1.44
CA GLY A 136 10.50 -6.69 2.73
C GLY A 136 10.49 -5.38 3.53
N CYS A 137 9.55 -4.46 3.28
CA CYS A 137 9.52 -3.12 3.91
C CYS A 137 9.26 -3.11 5.44
N GLY A 138 8.79 -4.21 6.04
CA GLY A 138 8.59 -4.30 7.49
C GLY A 138 7.32 -3.66 8.06
N ALA A 139 6.58 -2.85 7.30
CA ALA A 139 5.38 -2.15 7.82
C ALA A 139 4.34 -3.08 8.48
N CYS A 140 4.17 -4.30 7.94
CA CYS A 140 3.27 -5.31 8.52
C CYS A 140 3.81 -5.94 9.82
N VAL A 141 5.13 -5.97 10.02
CA VAL A 141 5.78 -6.48 11.23
C VAL A 141 5.48 -5.56 12.41
N ASP A 142 5.70 -4.27 12.23
CA ASP A 142 5.50 -3.25 13.28
C ASP A 142 4.04 -3.17 13.70
N LEU A 143 3.13 -3.35 12.75
CA LEU A 143 1.70 -3.23 12.99
C LEU A 143 1.07 -4.42 13.69
N CYS A 144 1.73 -5.58 13.69
CA CYS A 144 1.15 -6.81 14.20
C CYS A 144 1.22 -6.84 15.73
N PRO A 145 0.09 -6.68 16.47
CA PRO A 145 0.12 -6.66 17.93
C PRO A 145 0.56 -8.00 18.54
N LYS A 146 0.33 -9.11 17.81
CA LYS A 146 0.72 -10.46 18.20
C LYS A 146 2.19 -10.78 17.87
N LYS A 147 2.90 -9.91 17.14
CA LYS A 147 4.31 -10.08 16.74
C LYS A 147 4.62 -11.42 16.04
N ILE A 148 3.67 -11.89 15.21
CA ILE A 148 3.78 -13.17 14.49
C ILE A 148 4.29 -13.03 13.05
N ILE A 149 4.56 -11.81 12.60
CA ILE A 149 5.10 -11.54 11.27
C ILE A 149 6.59 -11.24 11.42
N LYS A 150 7.45 -11.88 10.63
CA LYS A 150 8.90 -11.65 10.63
C LYS A 150 9.42 -11.38 9.23
N LEU A 151 10.50 -10.61 9.12
CA LEU A 151 11.30 -10.51 7.90
C LEU A 151 12.33 -11.63 7.89
N VAL A 152 12.40 -12.36 6.79
CA VAL A 152 13.37 -13.45 6.58
C VAL A 152 14.04 -13.31 5.21
N PRO A 153 15.26 -13.81 5.03
CA PRO A 153 15.89 -13.80 3.72
C PRO A 153 15.10 -14.64 2.69
N VAL A 154 14.83 -14.13 1.49
CA VAL A 154 14.23 -14.76 0.30
C VAL A 154 14.94 -16.07 -0.03
N ALA A 155 16.26 -16.11 0.10
CA ALA A 155 17.06 -17.33 -0.07
C ALA A 155 16.74 -18.42 0.96
N GLU A 156 16.27 -18.04 2.15
CA GLU A 156 15.88 -18.93 3.24
C GLU A 156 14.38 -19.25 3.23
N VAL A 157 13.59 -18.65 2.33
CA VAL A 157 12.16 -18.95 2.22
C VAL A 157 11.97 -20.28 1.47
N VAL A 158 12.41 -21.37 2.10
CA VAL A 158 12.26 -22.73 1.61
C VAL A 158 11.19 -23.44 2.44
N ARG A 159 10.02 -23.60 1.79
CA ARG A 159 9.06 -24.72 1.86
C ARG A 159 8.27 -25.05 3.13
N ILE A 160 8.44 -24.43 4.30
CA ILE A 160 7.47 -24.61 5.40
C ILE A 160 7.43 -23.30 6.19
N ILE A 161 6.29 -22.64 6.27
CA ILE A 161 6.09 -21.54 7.23
C ILE A 161 5.59 -22.19 8.53
N PRO A 162 6.42 -22.34 9.58
CA PRO A 162 6.02 -23.07 10.78
C PRO A 162 5.12 -22.22 11.68
N CYS A 163 4.44 -22.91 12.60
CA CYS A 163 3.89 -22.28 13.80
C CYS A 163 5.04 -21.68 14.60
N GLY A 164 5.00 -20.36 14.85
CA GLY A 164 5.99 -19.65 15.66
C GLY A 164 5.68 -19.62 17.15
N ASN A 165 4.71 -20.43 17.61
CA ASN A 165 4.32 -20.48 19.02
C ASN A 165 5.46 -21.05 19.87
N THR A 166 5.92 -20.27 20.85
CA THR A 166 6.93 -20.70 21.83
C THR A 166 6.35 -20.90 23.22
N VAL A 167 5.04 -20.73 23.39
CA VAL A 167 4.36 -20.77 24.69
C VAL A 167 3.31 -21.88 24.69
N GLY A 168 3.59 -22.95 25.44
CA GLY A 168 2.68 -24.07 25.63
C GLY A 168 2.44 -24.92 24.37
N GLU A 169 1.94 -26.13 24.58
CA GLU A 169 1.39 -26.95 23.50
C GLU A 169 -0.03 -26.46 23.19
N THR A 170 -0.34 -26.34 21.90
CA THR A 170 -1.68 -25.94 21.43
C THR A 170 -2.14 -26.93 20.37
N ALA A 171 -3.44 -26.92 20.06
CA ALA A 171 -3.99 -27.82 19.04
C ALA A 171 -3.27 -27.70 17.67
N CYS A 172 -2.60 -26.58 17.38
CA CYS A 172 -1.84 -26.38 16.15
C CYS A 172 -0.33 -26.68 16.26
N THR A 173 0.26 -26.82 17.46
CA THR A 173 1.68 -27.24 17.58
C THR A 173 1.90 -28.70 17.18
N GLY A 174 0.86 -29.54 17.30
CA GLY A 174 0.86 -30.91 16.77
C GLY A 174 0.72 -30.99 15.25
N TYR A 175 0.25 -29.92 14.59
CA TYR A 175 0.05 -29.86 13.14
C TYR A 175 1.32 -29.36 12.43
N LYS A 176 2.42 -30.11 12.56
CA LYS A 176 3.66 -29.93 11.77
C LYS A 176 3.48 -30.43 10.34
N SER A 177 2.36 -30.12 9.67
CA SER A 177 2.21 -30.50 8.26
C SER A 177 2.81 -29.43 7.36
N GLU A 178 3.88 -29.86 6.72
CA GLU A 178 4.64 -29.21 5.66
C GLU A 178 3.71 -28.85 4.50
N ARG A 179 3.18 -27.62 4.44
CA ARG A 179 2.83 -27.08 3.13
C ARG A 179 4.11 -26.59 2.47
N LYS A 180 4.70 -27.47 1.65
CA LYS A 180 5.63 -27.09 0.58
C LYS A 180 4.90 -26.17 -0.40
N GLU A 181 4.68 -24.92 -0.01
CA GLU A 181 4.36 -23.87 -0.96
C GLU A 181 5.68 -23.59 -1.69
N GLU A 182 5.80 -24.11 -2.91
CA GLU A 182 6.88 -23.70 -3.81
C GLU A 182 6.63 -22.24 -4.16
N ILE A 183 7.39 -21.34 -3.56
CA ILE A 183 7.46 -19.96 -4.00
C ILE A 183 8.05 -20.00 -5.41
N PRO A 184 7.33 -19.51 -6.44
CA PRO A 184 7.87 -19.51 -7.79
C PRO A 184 9.15 -18.70 -7.79
N GLN A 185 10.29 -19.37 -8.00
CA GLN A 185 11.55 -18.69 -8.28
C GLN A 185 11.29 -17.84 -9.52
N LYS A 186 11.48 -16.51 -9.42
CA LYS A 186 11.37 -15.58 -10.55
C LYS A 186 12.08 -16.22 -11.75
N GLN A 187 11.30 -16.65 -12.75
CA GLN A 187 11.83 -17.17 -14.00
C GLN A 187 12.34 -15.97 -14.79
N THR A 188 13.51 -15.47 -14.41
CA THR A 188 14.22 -14.47 -15.21
C THR A 188 14.44 -15.11 -16.57
N SER A 189 13.90 -14.49 -17.61
CA SER A 189 13.90 -15.07 -18.95
C SER A 189 15.32 -15.40 -19.38
N LYS A 190 15.49 -16.44 -20.20
CA LYS A 190 16.79 -16.83 -20.76
C LYS A 190 17.48 -15.63 -21.44
N LEU A 191 16.69 -14.70 -21.99
CA LEU A 191 17.13 -13.43 -22.55
C LEU A 191 17.67 -12.46 -21.46
N ALA A 192 16.99 -12.31 -20.32
CA ALA A 192 17.47 -11.48 -19.21
C ALA A 192 18.79 -12.00 -18.63
N LYS A 193 18.98 -13.32 -18.56
CA LYS A 193 20.22 -13.95 -18.06
C LYS A 193 21.38 -13.85 -19.07
N VAL A 194 21.08 -13.95 -20.36
CA VAL A 194 22.07 -13.77 -21.44
C VAL A 194 22.49 -12.30 -21.55
N CYS A 195 21.55 -11.35 -21.50
CA CYS A 195 21.88 -9.92 -21.47
C CYS A 195 22.71 -9.55 -20.22
N TYR A 196 22.37 -10.08 -19.05
CA TYR A 196 23.16 -9.89 -17.83
C TYR A 196 24.61 -10.39 -17.97
N ASN A 197 24.81 -11.61 -18.48
CA ASN A 197 26.15 -12.17 -18.65
C ASN A 197 26.97 -11.47 -19.75
N MET A 198 26.30 -10.93 -20.78
CA MET A 198 26.98 -10.34 -21.93
C MET A 198 27.43 -8.89 -21.67
N PHE A 199 26.72 -8.15 -20.81
CA PHE A 199 27.06 -6.75 -20.48
C PHE A 199 27.79 -6.58 -19.14
N TYR A 200 27.67 -7.55 -18.21
CA TYR A 200 28.20 -7.39 -16.85
C TYR A 200 29.05 -8.57 -16.35
N LYS A 201 29.36 -9.56 -17.20
CA LYS A 201 30.35 -10.59 -16.89
C LYS A 201 31.48 -10.59 -17.93
N ASN A 202 32.21 -9.48 -17.96
CA ASN A 202 33.63 -9.36 -18.33
C ASN A 202 34.22 -8.18 -17.55
#